data_AF-A0A6A3KKV2-F1
#
_entry.id   AF-A0A6A3KKV2-F1
#
_cell.length_a   1.000
_cell.length_b   1.000
_cell.length_c   1.000
_cell.angle_alpha   90.00
_cell.angle_beta   90.00
_cell.angle_gamma   90.00
#
_symmetry.space_group_name_H-M   'P 1'
#
loop_
_entity.id
_entity.type
_entity.pdbx_description
1 polymer ?
#
loop_
_entity_poly.entity_id
_entity_poly.type
_entity_poly.pdbx_seq_one_letter_code
_entity_poly.pdbx_strand_id
1 'polypeptide(L)'
;MDWSDDSLGTIYEGILDDEGGPKCPDECYKHQDQAASADTSGCKGKPFDMSLWPSEKPGEGAIGTGGDWGQRVEVNDMLNTMGQEHMMVLLHEIGHGFGLPEMYVAENKPAGYPANVMDESFTLTDGDGWLLRSVLENIKSRYNF
;
A
#
# COMPACT_ATOMS: atom_id res chain seq x y z
N MET A 1 0.51 14.13 -22.71
CA MET A 1 1.66 13.86 -21.83
C MET A 1 2.87 13.71 -22.72
N ASP A 2 3.84 14.62 -22.65
CA ASP A 2 5.06 14.56 -23.47
C ASP A 2 6.16 13.80 -22.70
N TRP A 3 6.10 12.46 -22.77
CA TRP A 3 7.23 11.61 -22.43
C TRP A 3 7.93 11.23 -23.74
N SER A 4 9.26 11.42 -23.83
CA SER A 4 10.03 11.13 -25.05
C SER A 4 10.68 9.75 -25.05
N ASP A 5 10.45 8.94 -24.02
CA ASP A 5 11.01 7.60 -23.88
C ASP A 5 10.03 6.64 -23.17
N ASP A 6 10.45 5.37 -23.09
CA ASP A 6 9.72 4.29 -22.44
C ASP A 6 10.18 4.07 -20.98
N SER A 7 10.73 5.11 -20.32
CA SER A 7 11.33 4.98 -18.97
C SER A 7 10.34 4.52 -17.90
N LEU A 8 9.05 4.81 -18.08
CA LEU A 8 7.95 4.37 -17.22
C LEU A 8 7.51 2.92 -17.48
N GLY A 9 8.05 2.27 -18.52
CA GLY A 9 7.59 0.98 -19.00
C GLY A 9 6.26 1.06 -19.76
N THR A 10 5.61 -0.09 -19.92
CA THR A 10 4.31 -0.17 -20.59
C THR A 10 3.24 0.55 -19.79
N ILE A 11 2.67 1.62 -20.37
CA ILE A 11 1.51 2.31 -19.81
C ILE A 11 0.24 1.54 -20.21
N TYR A 12 -0.57 1.22 -19.22
CA TYR A 12 -1.90 0.64 -19.43
C TYR A 12 -2.93 1.76 -19.30
N GLU A 13 -3.76 1.93 -20.32
CA GLU A 13 -4.80 2.96 -20.37
C GLU A 13 -6.15 2.35 -20.81
N GLY A 14 -7.25 3.00 -20.43
CA GLY A 14 -8.60 2.59 -20.81
C GLY A 14 -9.15 1.36 -20.07
N ILE A 15 -8.40 0.80 -19.12
CA ILE A 15 -8.87 -0.25 -18.22
C ILE A 15 -9.43 0.42 -16.97
N LEU A 16 -10.73 0.30 -16.77
CA LEU A 16 -11.44 0.89 -15.63
C LEU A 16 -11.97 -0.20 -14.70
N ASP A 17 -12.08 0.13 -13.42
CA ASP A 17 -12.84 -0.65 -12.45
C ASP A 17 -14.36 -0.37 -12.56
N ASP A 18 -15.15 -1.03 -11.72
CA ASP A 18 -16.61 -0.88 -11.69
C ASP A 18 -17.07 0.53 -11.25
N GLU A 19 -16.17 1.31 -10.65
CA GLU A 19 -16.38 2.69 -10.20
C GLU A 19 -15.94 3.71 -11.28
N GLY A 20 -15.40 3.23 -12.41
CA GLY A 20 -14.87 4.05 -13.50
C GLY A 20 -13.47 4.61 -13.23
N GLY A 21 -12.79 4.17 -12.18
CA GLY A 21 -11.42 4.52 -11.86
C GLY A 21 -10.42 3.72 -12.71
N PRO A 22 -9.27 4.31 -13.11
CA PRO A 22 -8.24 3.58 -13.84
C PRO A 22 -7.66 2.46 -12.97
N LYS A 23 -7.54 1.26 -13.53
CA LYS A 23 -6.94 0.10 -12.85
C LYS A 23 -5.84 -0.55 -13.66
N CYS A 24 -4.96 -1.29 -12.98
CA CYS A 24 -4.00 -2.17 -13.63
C CYS A 24 -4.70 -3.40 -14.25
N PRO A 25 -4.11 -4.04 -15.27
CA PRO A 25 -4.69 -5.24 -15.88
C PRO A 25 -4.82 -6.39 -14.87
N ASP A 26 -5.96 -7.05 -14.88
CA ASP A 26 -6.27 -8.15 -13.97
C ASP A 26 -5.29 -9.32 -14.19
N GLU A 27 -4.95 -9.64 -15.45
CA GLU A 27 -4.02 -10.71 -15.80
C GLU A 27 -2.57 -10.50 -15.29
N CYS A 28 -2.27 -9.30 -14.78
CA CYS A 28 -0.99 -8.96 -14.17
C CYS A 28 -1.03 -8.96 -12.64
N TYR A 29 -2.20 -9.10 -12.01
CA TYR A 29 -2.35 -8.99 -10.56
C TYR A 29 -2.20 -10.35 -9.87
N LYS A 30 -1.16 -10.51 -9.06
CA LYS A 30 -0.85 -11.80 -8.40
C LYS A 30 -1.79 -12.16 -7.25
N HIS A 31 -2.51 -11.20 -6.68
CA HIS A 31 -3.46 -11.42 -5.59
C HIS A 31 -4.92 -11.28 -6.05
N GLN A 32 -5.18 -11.43 -7.35
CA GLN A 32 -6.53 -11.43 -7.89
C GLN A 32 -7.41 -12.47 -7.18
N ASP A 33 -8.64 -12.07 -6.85
CA ASP A 33 -9.61 -12.89 -6.12
C ASP A 33 -9.08 -13.46 -4.80
N GLN A 34 -8.18 -12.72 -4.12
CA GLN A 34 -7.54 -13.13 -2.85
C GLN A 34 -6.71 -14.42 -2.99
N ALA A 35 -6.23 -14.73 -4.19
CA ALA A 35 -5.35 -15.87 -4.41
C ALA A 35 -3.99 -15.64 -3.74
N ALA A 36 -3.40 -16.72 -3.20
CA ALA A 36 -2.04 -16.70 -2.70
C ALA A 36 -1.00 -16.43 -3.81
N SER A 37 -1.31 -16.86 -5.03
CA SER A 37 -0.58 -16.55 -6.27
C SER A 37 -1.48 -16.88 -7.47
N ALA A 38 -2.06 -15.86 -8.09
CA ALA A 38 -2.86 -15.99 -9.30
C ALA A 38 -2.00 -16.37 -10.53
N ASP A 39 -2.64 -16.94 -11.55
CA ASP A 39 -2.00 -17.18 -12.85
C ASP A 39 -1.83 -15.85 -13.60
N THR A 40 -0.59 -15.45 -13.80
CA THR A 40 -0.22 -14.20 -14.48
C THR A 40 0.47 -14.45 -15.82
N SER A 41 0.32 -15.66 -16.38
CA SER A 41 0.88 -16.03 -17.69
C SER A 41 0.34 -15.19 -18.86
N GLY A 42 -0.83 -14.56 -18.69
CA GLY A 42 -1.41 -13.62 -19.63
C GLY A 42 -0.82 -12.19 -19.57
N CYS A 43 -0.08 -11.87 -18.51
CA CYS A 43 0.48 -10.53 -18.33
C CYS A 43 1.52 -10.21 -19.42
N LYS A 44 1.29 -9.14 -20.17
CA LYS A 44 2.25 -8.66 -21.19
C LYS A 44 3.45 -7.93 -20.58
N GLY A 45 3.30 -7.42 -19.35
CA GLY A 45 4.34 -6.73 -18.60
C GLY A 45 4.88 -7.57 -17.45
N LYS A 46 5.34 -6.89 -16.39
CA LYS A 46 5.71 -7.55 -15.13
C LYS A 46 4.46 -7.69 -14.26
N PRO A 47 4.15 -8.90 -13.75
CA PRO A 47 3.11 -9.05 -12.75
C PRO A 47 3.44 -8.24 -11.49
N PHE A 48 2.41 -7.73 -10.83
CA PHE A 48 2.53 -6.90 -9.63
C PHE A 48 1.79 -7.52 -8.45
N ASP A 49 2.27 -7.19 -7.25
CA ASP A 49 1.73 -7.65 -5.97
C ASP A 49 0.92 -6.54 -5.29
N MET A 50 1.37 -5.28 -5.43
CA MET A 50 0.79 -4.11 -4.75
C MET A 50 0.31 -3.07 -5.76
N SER A 51 -0.72 -2.32 -5.38
CA SER A 51 -1.27 -1.23 -6.18
C SER A 51 -1.46 0.05 -5.37
N LEU A 52 -1.34 1.22 -6.00
CA LEU A 52 -1.58 2.53 -5.39
C LEU A 52 -2.73 3.24 -6.09
N TRP A 53 -3.77 3.57 -5.34
CA TRP A 53 -5.06 4.05 -5.84
C TRP A 53 -5.38 5.43 -5.25
N PRO A 54 -4.92 6.53 -5.86
CA PRO A 54 -5.41 7.86 -5.51
C PRO A 54 -6.89 7.96 -5.87
N SER A 55 -7.76 8.30 -4.93
CA SER A 55 -9.21 8.28 -5.10
C SER A 55 -9.88 9.45 -4.39
N GLU A 56 -11.03 9.91 -4.87
CA GLU A 56 -11.84 10.90 -4.14
C GLU A 56 -12.47 10.30 -2.87
N LYS A 57 -12.69 8.98 -2.86
CA LYS A 57 -13.30 8.23 -1.75
C LYS A 57 -12.52 6.95 -1.50
N PRO A 58 -11.49 6.98 -0.63
CA PRO A 58 -10.67 5.81 -0.36
C PRO A 58 -11.34 4.77 0.55
N GLY A 59 -12.41 5.15 1.24
CA GLY A 59 -13.23 4.28 2.08
C GLY A 59 -14.38 5.06 2.72
N GLU A 60 -15.31 4.36 3.39
CA GLU A 60 -16.39 5.02 4.12
C GLU A 60 -15.83 5.71 5.38
N GLY A 61 -15.78 7.05 5.36
CA GLY A 61 -15.29 7.84 6.49
C GLY A 61 -13.78 7.77 6.71
N ALA A 62 -13.02 7.24 5.74
CA ALA A 62 -11.57 7.10 5.82
C ALA A 62 -10.85 8.04 4.84
N ILE A 63 -9.63 8.44 5.18
CA ILE A 63 -8.71 9.20 4.29
C ILE A 63 -7.72 8.29 3.55
N GLY A 64 -7.63 7.03 3.98
CA GLY A 64 -6.86 5.96 3.37
C GLY A 64 -7.44 4.59 3.76
N THR A 65 -7.18 3.59 2.92
CA THR A 65 -7.42 2.17 3.20
C THR A 65 -6.29 1.35 2.58
N GLY A 66 -5.65 0.50 3.36
CA GLY A 66 -4.54 -0.33 2.92
C GLY A 66 -4.76 -1.81 3.23
N GLY A 67 -4.02 -2.66 2.55
CA GLY A 67 -4.05 -4.10 2.76
C GLY A 67 -3.02 -4.83 1.91
N ASP A 68 -3.10 -6.15 1.91
CA ASP A 68 -2.25 -7.05 1.11
C ASP A 68 -2.31 -6.80 -0.41
N TRP A 69 -3.30 -6.02 -0.86
CA TRP A 69 -3.53 -5.61 -2.24
C TRP A 69 -2.92 -4.25 -2.61
N GLY A 70 -2.51 -3.42 -1.64
CA GLY A 70 -2.10 -2.05 -1.92
C GLY A 70 -2.54 -0.99 -0.93
N GLN A 71 -2.55 0.25 -1.41
CA GLN A 71 -3.03 1.44 -0.71
C GLN A 71 -4.01 2.19 -1.59
N ARG A 72 -5.16 2.55 -1.04
CA ARG A 72 -6.09 3.52 -1.60
C ARG A 72 -6.07 4.76 -0.71
N VAL A 73 -5.74 5.92 -1.25
CA VAL A 73 -5.56 7.16 -0.49
C VAL A 73 -6.36 8.30 -1.11
N GLU A 74 -6.76 9.28 -0.29
CA GLU A 74 -7.46 10.45 -0.81
C GLU A 74 -6.54 11.26 -1.74
N VAL A 75 -7.03 11.55 -2.95
CA VAL A 75 -6.21 12.12 -4.02
C VAL A 75 -5.72 13.53 -3.71
N ASN A 76 -6.54 14.37 -3.07
CA ASN A 76 -6.13 15.74 -2.74
C ASN A 76 -5.09 15.75 -1.61
N ASP A 77 -5.25 14.94 -0.57
CA ASP A 77 -4.26 14.76 0.50
C ASP A 77 -2.93 14.26 -0.07
N MET A 78 -2.97 13.24 -0.93
CA MET A 78 -1.78 12.72 -1.59
C MET A 78 -1.06 13.83 -2.40
N LEU A 79 -1.79 14.58 -3.23
CA LEU A 79 -1.20 15.67 -4.02
C LEU A 79 -0.65 16.81 -3.15
N ASN A 80 -1.33 17.13 -2.05
CA ASN A 80 -0.89 18.17 -1.10
C ASN A 80 0.36 17.77 -0.30
N THR A 81 0.58 16.46 -0.11
CA THR A 81 1.69 15.93 0.69
C THR A 81 2.83 15.35 -0.16
N MET A 82 2.66 15.16 -1.47
CA MET A 82 3.64 14.51 -2.36
C MET A 82 5.03 15.15 -2.39
N GLY A 83 5.14 16.45 -2.07
CA GLY A 83 6.44 17.15 -1.97
C GLY A 83 7.08 17.12 -0.58
N GLN A 84 6.41 16.51 0.40
CA GLN A 84 6.88 16.43 1.78
C GLN A 84 7.77 15.20 1.97
N GLU A 85 8.61 15.22 3.02
CA GLU A 85 9.46 14.08 3.37
C GLU A 85 8.63 12.84 3.74
N HIS A 86 7.46 13.05 4.34
CA HIS A 86 6.57 11.99 4.80
C HIS A 86 5.14 12.27 4.34
N MET A 87 4.60 11.36 3.53
CA MET A 87 3.18 11.34 3.16
C MET A 87 2.44 10.46 4.17
N MET A 88 2.07 11.05 5.32
CA MET A 88 1.61 10.28 6.50
C MET A 88 0.55 9.22 6.16
N VAL A 89 -0.53 9.60 5.45
CA VAL A 89 -1.61 8.68 5.11
C VAL A 89 -1.08 7.51 4.29
N LEU A 90 -0.31 7.79 3.24
CA LEU A 90 0.29 6.75 2.41
C LEU A 90 1.21 5.82 3.22
N LEU A 91 2.02 6.38 4.14
CA LEU A 91 2.91 5.59 4.99
C LEU A 91 2.12 4.67 5.94
N HIS A 92 1.03 5.17 6.51
CA HIS A 92 0.11 4.41 7.34
C HIS A 92 -0.51 3.23 6.55
N GLU A 93 -1.05 3.50 5.35
CA GLU A 93 -1.65 2.45 4.52
C GLU A 93 -0.62 1.43 4.00
N ILE A 94 0.64 1.84 3.77
CA ILE A 94 1.74 0.90 3.47
C ILE A 94 1.94 -0.06 4.65
N GLY A 95 1.82 0.42 5.89
CA GLY A 95 1.93 -0.41 7.08
C GLY A 95 0.87 -1.53 7.12
N HIS A 96 -0.39 -1.23 6.76
CA HIS A 96 -1.41 -2.27 6.59
C HIS A 96 -1.06 -3.29 5.49
N GLY A 97 -0.35 -2.87 4.44
CA GLY A 97 0.20 -3.78 3.43
C GLY A 97 1.22 -4.79 3.97
N PHE A 98 1.88 -4.47 5.09
CA PHE A 98 2.72 -5.41 5.84
C PHE A 98 1.97 -6.17 6.94
N GLY A 99 0.64 -6.02 7.03
CA GLY A 99 -0.20 -6.61 8.05
C GLY A 99 -0.06 -5.94 9.43
N LEU A 100 0.44 -4.71 9.48
CA LEU A 100 0.50 -3.96 10.74
C LEU A 100 -0.92 -3.52 11.15
N PRO A 101 -1.33 -3.76 12.40
CA PRO A 101 -2.63 -3.34 12.87
C PRO A 101 -2.63 -1.87 13.25
N GLU A 102 -3.82 -1.33 13.47
CA GLU A 102 -4.03 0.01 14.03
C GLU A 102 -3.48 0.09 15.45
N MET A 103 -2.36 0.78 15.65
CA MET A 103 -1.66 0.88 16.95
C MET A 103 -2.29 1.92 17.88
N TYR A 104 -3.22 2.75 17.41
CA TYR A 104 -4.05 3.57 18.30
C TYR A 104 -5.14 2.75 19.02
N VAL A 105 -5.38 1.50 18.61
CA VAL A 105 -6.24 0.54 19.30
C VAL A 105 -5.45 -0.13 20.43
N ALA A 106 -5.95 -0.01 21.67
CA ALA A 106 -5.22 -0.40 22.88
C ALA A 106 -4.81 -1.89 22.90
N GLU A 107 -5.62 -2.77 22.31
CA GLU A 107 -5.37 -4.20 22.22
C GLU A 107 -4.18 -4.53 21.32
N ASN A 108 -3.87 -3.67 20.34
CA ASN A 108 -2.78 -3.86 19.38
C ASN A 108 -1.45 -3.30 19.90
N LYS A 109 -1.49 -2.33 20.83
CA LYS A 109 -0.32 -1.55 21.26
C LYS A 109 0.19 -1.95 22.65
N PRO A 110 1.40 -2.53 22.74
CA PRO A 110 2.07 -2.76 24.02
C PRO A 110 2.26 -1.45 24.80
N ALA A 111 2.17 -1.53 26.13
CA ALA A 111 2.39 -0.37 26.98
C ALA A 111 3.80 0.21 26.78
N GLY A 112 3.88 1.51 26.50
CA GLY A 112 5.14 2.22 26.28
C GLY A 112 5.80 1.94 24.92
N TYR A 113 5.06 1.41 23.95
CA TYR A 113 5.55 1.30 22.59
C TYR A 113 5.90 2.69 22.01
N PRO A 114 7.02 2.85 21.28
CA PRO A 114 7.37 4.13 20.69
C PRO A 114 6.30 4.64 19.71
N ALA A 115 6.19 5.96 19.56
CA ALA A 115 5.39 6.57 18.50
C ALA A 115 5.76 5.97 17.14
N ASN A 116 4.79 5.82 16.25
CA ASN A 116 4.91 5.21 14.92
C ASN A 116 3.72 5.67 14.05
N VAL A 117 3.80 5.47 12.73
CA VAL A 117 2.77 5.95 11.79
C VAL A 117 1.47 5.16 11.87
N MET A 118 1.50 3.95 12.44
CA MET A 118 0.27 3.17 12.71
C MET A 118 -0.49 3.67 13.95
N ASP A 119 0.00 4.72 14.61
CA ASP A 119 -0.56 5.30 15.84
C ASP A 119 -0.79 6.82 15.67
N GLU A 120 0.02 7.66 16.32
CA GLU A 120 -0.16 9.12 16.36
C GLU A 120 0.93 9.89 15.59
N SER A 121 1.94 9.21 15.04
CA SER A 121 3.08 9.90 14.41
C SER A 121 2.76 10.32 12.97
N PHE A 122 3.05 11.60 12.65
CA PHE A 122 2.99 12.10 11.28
C PHE A 122 4.27 11.86 10.46
N THR A 123 5.30 11.29 11.07
CA THR A 123 6.59 11.01 10.43
C THR A 123 7.04 9.59 10.74
N LEU A 124 7.96 9.06 9.94
CA LEU A 124 8.64 7.81 10.31
C LEU A 124 9.49 8.01 11.57
N THR A 125 9.58 6.96 12.35
CA THR A 125 10.24 6.90 13.64
C THR A 125 10.96 5.56 13.80
N ASP A 126 11.74 5.42 14.86
CA ASP A 126 12.28 4.11 15.23
C ASP A 126 11.17 3.09 15.55
N GLY A 127 9.99 3.54 16.00
CA GLY A 127 8.85 2.68 16.31
C GLY A 127 8.36 1.89 15.08
N ASP A 128 8.35 2.52 13.90
CA ASP A 128 8.01 1.88 12.64
C ASP A 128 8.99 0.75 12.29
N GLY A 129 10.29 1.00 12.50
CA GLY A 129 11.33 0.00 12.32
C GLY A 129 11.19 -1.19 13.28
N TRP A 130 10.78 -0.94 14.52
CA TRP A 130 10.49 -2.00 15.50
C TRP A 130 9.28 -2.84 15.10
N LEU A 131 8.23 -2.23 14.52
CA LEU A 131 7.05 -2.95 14.04
C LEU A 131 7.42 -3.92 12.91
N LEU A 132 8.11 -3.42 11.88
CA LEU A 132 8.56 -4.25 10.76
C LEU A 132 9.50 -5.37 11.22
N ARG A 133 10.40 -5.07 12.18
CA ARG A 133 11.27 -6.10 12.77
C ARG A 133 10.47 -7.16 13.51
N SER A 134 9.46 -6.78 14.28
CA SER A 134 8.58 -7.71 14.99
C SER A 134 7.88 -8.66 14.03
N VAL A 135 7.32 -8.13 12.92
CA VAL A 135 6.72 -8.95 11.86
C VAL A 135 7.75 -9.90 11.27
N LEU A 136 8.92 -9.37 10.86
CA LEU A 136 9.98 -10.18 10.26
C LEU A 136 10.39 -11.34 11.18
N GLU A 137 10.69 -11.10 12.45
CA GLU A 137 11.10 -12.15 13.39
C GLU A 137 10.05 -13.27 13.54
N ASN A 138 8.76 -12.96 13.39
CA ASN A 138 7.67 -13.95 13.46
C ASN A 138 7.43 -14.72 12.16
N ILE A 139 7.82 -14.17 11.01
CA ILE A 139 7.66 -14.83 9.70
C ILE A 139 8.97 -15.39 9.15
N LYS A 140 10.12 -15.01 9.71
CA LYS A 140 11.46 -15.33 9.21
C LYS A 140 11.67 -16.81 8.95
N SER A 141 11.14 -17.68 9.82
CA SER A 141 11.26 -19.13 9.70
C SER A 141 10.57 -19.72 8.45
N ARG A 142 9.70 -18.95 7.80
CA ARG A 142 9.03 -19.32 6.55
C ARG A 142 9.89 -19.09 5.31
N TYR A 143 11.00 -18.36 5.44
CA TYR A 143 11.86 -17.95 4.34
C TYR A 143 13.26 -18.54 4.47
N ASN A 144 13.90 -18.83 3.34
CA ASN A 144 15.29 -19.23 3.27
C ASN A 144 16.10 -18.06 2.67
N PHE A 145 16.69 -17.25 3.55
CA PHE A 145 17.48 -16.06 3.19
C PHE A 145 18.89 -16.44 2.73
#